data_AF-A0A258C154-F1
#
_entry.id   AF-A0A258C154-F1
#
_cell.length_a   1.000
_cell.length_b   1.000
_cell.length_c   1.000
_cell.angle_alpha   90.00
_cell.angle_beta   90.00
_cell.angle_gamma   90.00
#
_symmetry.space_group_name_H-M   'P 1'
#
loop_
_entity.id
_entity.type
_entity.pdbx_description
1 polymer ?
#
loop_
_entity_poly.entity_id
_entity_poly.type
_entity_poly.pdbx_seq_one_letter_code
_entity_poly.pdbx_strand_id
1 'polypeptide(L)'
;NYTPDSKDGSIDIKKAVTINTQFEVSKQFWAYLSDREGFGSPKDFLNVVPHLSFVRGEKNIDYLKRRFEALKKHHAFEDIVYSEDRATMQEWMPLMMPGRPADEPIAATRALNGTDVNFGQLTRQMLDYLATKPGVKMSYLQKVTGLERNGKGWRVEVKNTQDGSSREIDAGFVFLGAGGAALPLLQMSGIEEGQGYGGFPVSGQWLRCDNPEIVNQHQAKVYSLAAVGAPPMSVPHLDTRVVDGKKSLLFGPYAGFTTKFLKYGSPLDLPMSIRPGNLKPMLAVARDNMDLTRYLIKEVRQSMADRLETLRGFYPQLKAEDWRLEVAGQRVQIIKKDPKKGGVLQFGTELVSAQDGSIAALLGASPGASVTVSI
;
A
#
# COMPACT_ATOMS: atom_id res chain seq x y z
N ASN A 1 -9.99 -9.48 -7.18
CA ASN A 1 -8.52 -9.36 -6.96
C ASN A 1 -7.94 -10.48 -6.11
N TYR A 2 -8.51 -10.76 -4.94
CA TYR A 2 -8.03 -11.83 -4.04
C TYR A 2 -8.90 -13.08 -4.10
N THR A 3 -10.14 -12.94 -4.55
CA THR A 3 -11.13 -14.02 -4.64
C THR A 3 -11.85 -13.97 -6.00
N PRO A 4 -11.15 -14.17 -7.13
CA PRO A 4 -11.79 -14.12 -8.45
C PRO A 4 -12.81 -15.25 -8.63
N ASP A 5 -13.80 -15.02 -9.50
CA ASP A 5 -14.64 -16.10 -10.02
C ASP A 5 -13.77 -17.06 -10.85
N SER A 6 -13.96 -18.34 -10.59
CA SER A 6 -13.45 -19.45 -11.41
C SER A 6 -14.33 -19.62 -12.66
N LYS A 7 -13.81 -20.34 -13.66
CA LYS A 7 -14.56 -20.65 -14.90
C LYS A 7 -15.86 -21.43 -14.66
N ASP A 8 -15.92 -22.18 -13.57
CA ASP A 8 -17.08 -22.98 -13.14
C ASP A 8 -18.06 -22.21 -12.23
N GLY A 9 -17.83 -20.92 -11.97
CA GLY A 9 -18.65 -20.08 -11.09
C GLY A 9 -18.32 -20.22 -9.60
N SER A 10 -17.37 -21.07 -9.21
CA SER A 10 -16.85 -21.12 -7.84
C SER A 10 -15.95 -19.91 -7.53
N ILE A 11 -15.65 -19.68 -6.25
CA ILE A 11 -14.75 -18.62 -5.81
C ILE A 11 -13.39 -19.21 -5.46
N ASP A 12 -12.32 -18.78 -6.15
CA ASP A 12 -10.95 -19.18 -5.79
C ASP A 12 -10.46 -18.35 -4.59
N ILE A 13 -10.23 -19.00 -3.45
CA ILE A 13 -9.76 -18.35 -2.22
C ILE A 13 -8.25 -18.44 -2.00
N LYS A 14 -7.49 -19.14 -2.87
CA LYS A 14 -6.07 -19.45 -2.63
C LYS A 14 -5.26 -18.21 -2.32
N LYS A 15 -5.43 -17.16 -3.13
CA LYS A 15 -4.71 -15.90 -2.94
C LYS A 15 -5.10 -15.20 -1.64
N ALA A 16 -6.37 -15.23 -1.25
CA ALA A 16 -6.81 -14.67 0.04
C ALA A 16 -6.16 -15.41 1.22
N VAL A 17 -6.12 -16.75 1.17
CA VAL A 17 -5.42 -17.58 2.18
C VAL A 17 -3.93 -17.21 2.24
N THR A 18 -3.24 -17.15 1.10
CA THR A 18 -1.82 -16.78 1.06
C THR A 18 -1.53 -15.43 1.71
N ILE A 19 -2.31 -14.40 1.38
CA ILE A 19 -2.12 -13.06 1.96
C ILE A 19 -2.43 -13.06 3.47
N ASN A 20 -3.46 -13.79 3.90
CA ASN A 20 -3.76 -13.94 5.32
C ASN A 20 -2.60 -14.58 6.07
N THR A 21 -2.05 -15.68 5.55
CA THR A 21 -0.90 -16.37 6.16
C THR A 21 0.32 -15.46 6.27
N GLN A 22 0.63 -14.65 5.25
CA GLN A 22 1.73 -13.67 5.31
C GLN A 22 1.50 -12.61 6.40
N PHE A 23 0.24 -12.20 6.60
CA PHE A 23 -0.10 -11.27 7.68
C PHE A 23 -0.01 -11.92 9.06
N GLU A 24 -0.42 -13.18 9.20
CA GLU A 24 -0.24 -13.94 10.45
C GLU A 24 1.23 -14.06 10.84
N VAL A 25 2.13 -14.33 9.88
CA VAL A 25 3.59 -14.34 10.12
C VAL A 25 4.07 -12.97 10.61
N SER A 26 3.51 -11.89 10.07
CA SER A 26 3.82 -10.52 10.52
C SER A 26 3.37 -10.29 11.97
N LYS A 27 2.16 -10.73 12.33
CA LYS A 27 1.66 -10.65 13.72
C LYS A 27 2.49 -11.50 14.68
N GLN A 28 2.92 -12.71 14.29
CA GLN A 28 3.80 -13.56 15.09
C GLN A 28 5.15 -12.89 15.36
N PHE A 29 5.74 -12.27 14.33
CA PHE A 29 6.98 -11.53 14.49
C PHE A 29 6.83 -10.32 15.41
N TRP A 30 5.74 -9.56 15.30
CA TRP A 30 5.47 -8.43 16.20
C TRP A 30 5.20 -8.86 17.63
N ALA A 31 4.51 -9.99 17.84
CA ALA A 31 4.33 -10.56 19.16
C ALA A 31 5.70 -10.92 19.77
N TYR A 32 6.56 -11.60 19.01
CA TYR A 32 7.93 -11.92 19.42
C TYR A 32 8.75 -10.68 19.78
N LEU A 33 8.63 -9.59 19.00
CA LEU A 33 9.34 -8.33 19.27
C LEU A 33 8.80 -7.63 20.51
N SER A 34 7.48 -7.68 20.74
CA SER A 34 6.83 -7.06 21.90
C SER A 34 7.29 -7.66 23.23
N ASP A 35 7.73 -8.93 23.22
CA ASP A 35 8.32 -9.59 24.39
C ASP A 35 9.80 -9.22 24.63
N ARG A 36 10.41 -8.41 23.74
CA ARG A 36 11.80 -7.98 23.88
C ARG A 36 11.88 -6.70 24.70
N GLU A 37 12.74 -6.72 25.71
CA GLU A 37 13.03 -5.54 26.51
C GLU A 37 13.48 -4.38 25.62
N GLY A 38 12.86 -3.21 25.83
CA GLY A 38 13.13 -1.99 25.10
C GLY A 38 12.44 -1.82 23.74
N PHE A 39 11.64 -2.78 23.26
CA PHE A 39 10.92 -2.62 21.97
C PHE A 39 9.70 -1.69 22.05
N GLY A 40 9.00 -1.69 23.19
CA GLY A 40 7.77 -0.91 23.39
C GLY A 40 6.50 -1.74 23.27
N SER A 41 5.34 -1.10 23.31
CA SER A 41 4.05 -1.81 23.34
C SER A 41 3.46 -2.01 21.94
N PRO A 42 2.90 -3.19 21.63
CA PRO A 42 2.18 -3.41 20.38
C PRO A 42 0.92 -2.54 20.26
N LYS A 43 0.36 -2.05 21.36
CA LYS A 43 -0.80 -1.15 21.37
C LYS A 43 -0.51 0.22 20.74
N ASP A 44 0.76 0.61 20.64
CA ASP A 44 1.16 1.87 20.04
C ASP A 44 1.02 1.86 18.51
N PHE A 45 1.04 0.66 17.90
CA PHE A 45 0.96 0.51 16.46
C PHE A 45 -0.10 -0.48 15.95
N LEU A 46 -0.69 -1.33 16.79
CA LEU A 46 -1.79 -2.21 16.42
C LEU A 46 -3.10 -1.76 17.06
N ASN A 47 -4.12 -1.60 16.22
CA ASN A 47 -5.47 -1.28 16.64
C ASN A 47 -6.45 -2.29 16.05
N VAL A 48 -7.31 -2.87 16.88
CA VAL A 48 -8.37 -3.76 16.39
C VAL A 48 -9.44 -2.91 15.70
N VAL A 49 -9.62 -3.14 14.41
CA VAL A 49 -10.60 -2.45 13.58
C VAL A 49 -11.27 -3.49 12.70
N PRO A 50 -12.56 -3.80 12.94
CA PRO A 50 -13.31 -4.72 12.09
C PRO A 50 -13.20 -4.38 10.61
N HIS A 51 -13.01 -5.40 9.77
CA HIS A 51 -12.98 -5.25 8.32
C HIS A 51 -14.28 -5.76 7.73
N LEU A 52 -14.90 -4.96 6.88
CA LEU A 52 -16.17 -5.27 6.25
C LEU A 52 -16.01 -5.22 4.72
N SER A 53 -16.69 -6.13 4.04
CA SER A 53 -16.98 -5.95 2.61
C SER A 53 -18.44 -5.57 2.46
N PHE A 54 -18.72 -4.49 1.72
CA PHE A 54 -20.06 -3.99 1.46
C PHE A 54 -20.34 -4.00 -0.04
N VAL A 55 -21.52 -4.48 -0.42
CA VAL A 55 -21.94 -4.54 -1.82
C VAL A 55 -23.37 -4.08 -1.99
N ARG A 56 -23.69 -3.65 -3.21
CA ARG A 56 -25.00 -3.19 -3.64
C ARG A 56 -25.40 -3.88 -4.94
N GLY A 57 -26.68 -4.15 -5.11
CA GLY A 57 -27.22 -4.82 -6.30
C GLY A 57 -27.12 -6.33 -6.23
N GLU A 58 -28.16 -7.01 -6.72
CA GLU A 58 -28.35 -8.47 -6.67
C GLU A 58 -27.12 -9.27 -7.11
N LYS A 59 -26.52 -8.89 -8.25
CA LYS A 59 -25.32 -9.58 -8.77
C LYS A 59 -24.15 -9.57 -7.78
N ASN A 60 -23.94 -8.45 -7.10
CA ASN A 60 -22.82 -8.33 -6.17
C ASN A 60 -23.12 -9.00 -4.84
N ILE A 61 -24.39 -9.04 -4.42
CA ILE A 61 -24.86 -9.79 -3.26
C ILE A 61 -24.62 -11.29 -3.47
N ASP A 62 -25.02 -11.83 -4.63
CA ASP A 62 -24.73 -13.22 -5.01
C ASP A 62 -23.23 -13.53 -4.92
N TYR A 63 -22.39 -12.69 -5.54
CA TYR A 63 -20.94 -12.83 -5.47
C TYR A 63 -20.42 -12.82 -4.02
N LEU A 64 -20.87 -11.86 -3.21
CA LEU A 64 -20.41 -11.73 -1.82
C LEU A 64 -20.83 -12.95 -0.99
N LYS A 65 -22.03 -13.48 -1.22
CA LYS A 65 -22.57 -14.68 -0.56
C LYS A 65 -21.76 -15.92 -0.93
N ARG A 66 -21.51 -16.17 -2.22
CA ARG A 66 -20.64 -17.26 -2.68
C ARG A 66 -19.22 -17.13 -2.12
N ARG A 67 -18.69 -15.91 -2.07
CA ARG A 67 -17.36 -15.62 -1.49
C ARG A 67 -17.33 -15.93 0.01
N PHE A 68 -18.36 -15.54 0.75
CA PHE A 68 -18.51 -15.84 2.16
C PHE A 68 -18.53 -17.36 2.41
N GLU A 69 -19.38 -18.10 1.69
CA GLU A 69 -19.50 -19.56 1.81
C GLU A 69 -18.20 -20.29 1.45
N ALA A 70 -17.42 -19.77 0.51
CA ALA A 70 -16.12 -20.33 0.16
C ALA A 70 -15.08 -20.05 1.25
N LEU A 71 -15.00 -18.83 1.76
CA LEU A 71 -14.00 -18.43 2.76
C LEU A 71 -14.25 -19.08 4.12
N LYS A 72 -15.50 -19.11 4.60
CA LYS A 72 -15.85 -19.59 5.95
C LYS A 72 -15.48 -21.06 6.20
N LYS A 73 -15.31 -21.85 5.13
CA LYS A 73 -14.84 -23.25 5.22
C LYS A 73 -13.37 -23.39 5.63
N HIS A 74 -12.59 -22.31 5.57
CA HIS A 74 -11.18 -22.31 5.92
C HIS A 74 -10.99 -21.63 7.28
N HIS A 75 -10.27 -22.27 8.21
CA HIS A 75 -10.07 -21.82 9.60
C HIS A 75 -9.64 -20.34 9.72
N ALA A 76 -8.81 -19.86 8.78
CA ALA A 76 -8.38 -18.45 8.74
C ALA A 76 -9.53 -17.43 8.62
N PHE A 77 -10.72 -17.86 8.20
CA PHE A 77 -11.88 -17.00 7.97
C PHE A 77 -13.15 -17.57 8.62
N GLU A 78 -13.07 -18.50 9.57
CA GLU A 78 -14.26 -19.15 10.13
C GLU A 78 -15.19 -18.20 10.90
N ASP A 79 -14.60 -17.14 11.48
CA ASP A 79 -15.30 -16.10 12.25
C ASP A 79 -15.97 -15.01 11.39
N ILE A 80 -15.83 -15.07 10.07
CA ILE A 80 -16.53 -14.09 9.22
C ILE A 80 -18.04 -14.31 9.34
N VAL A 81 -18.79 -13.22 9.35
CA VAL A 81 -20.26 -13.22 9.35
C VAL A 81 -20.79 -12.48 8.13
N TYR A 82 -21.99 -12.85 7.68
CA TYR A 82 -22.69 -12.28 6.52
C TYR A 82 -24.07 -11.79 6.94
N SER A 83 -24.52 -10.67 6.38
CA SER A 83 -25.88 -10.17 6.58
C SER A 83 -26.39 -9.39 5.36
N GLU A 84 -27.67 -9.59 5.07
CA GLU A 84 -28.50 -8.76 4.17
C GLU A 84 -29.48 -7.89 5.00
N ASP A 85 -29.50 -8.05 6.32
CA ASP A 85 -30.38 -7.32 7.24
C ASP A 85 -29.86 -5.91 7.54
N ARG A 86 -30.74 -4.92 7.35
CA ARG A 86 -30.41 -3.50 7.48
C ARG A 86 -30.16 -3.08 8.92
N ALA A 87 -30.86 -3.66 9.89
CA ALA A 87 -30.63 -3.35 11.30
C ALA A 87 -29.23 -3.82 11.72
N THR A 88 -28.86 -5.04 11.34
CA THR A 88 -27.51 -5.58 11.53
C THR A 88 -26.45 -4.70 10.87
N MET A 89 -26.67 -4.27 9.63
CA MET A 89 -25.73 -3.37 8.94
C MET A 89 -25.65 -1.98 9.57
N GLN A 90 -26.74 -1.46 10.14
CA GLN A 90 -26.76 -0.19 10.89
C GLN A 90 -25.87 -0.27 12.13
N GLU A 91 -25.84 -1.41 12.83
CA GLU A 91 -24.92 -1.62 13.96
C GLU A 91 -23.46 -1.70 13.50
N TRP A 92 -23.20 -2.30 12.33
CA TRP A 92 -21.84 -2.55 11.86
C TRP A 92 -21.19 -1.32 11.23
N MET A 93 -21.97 -0.48 10.53
CA MET A 93 -21.50 0.67 9.77
C MET A 93 -22.50 1.83 9.84
N PRO A 94 -22.67 2.45 11.02
CA PRO A 94 -23.78 3.38 11.29
C PRO A 94 -23.75 4.67 10.48
N LEU A 95 -22.58 5.12 10.00
CA LEU A 95 -22.50 6.25 9.06
C LEU A 95 -23.02 5.88 7.67
N MET A 96 -22.95 4.60 7.30
CA MET A 96 -23.21 4.21 5.92
C MET A 96 -24.68 4.02 5.62
N MET A 97 -25.51 3.71 6.62
CA MET A 97 -26.88 3.26 6.43
C MET A 97 -27.93 4.39 6.38
N PRO A 98 -27.86 5.45 7.21
CA PRO A 98 -28.81 6.56 7.15
C PRO A 98 -28.81 7.28 5.79
N GLY A 99 -30.01 7.62 5.31
CA GLY A 99 -30.21 8.29 4.02
C GLY A 99 -30.18 7.38 2.79
N ARG A 100 -29.98 6.06 2.95
CA ARG A 100 -30.13 5.09 1.85
C ARG A 100 -31.61 4.78 1.56
N PRO A 101 -31.98 4.51 0.30
CA PRO A 101 -33.31 4.01 -0.04
C PRO A 101 -33.62 2.71 0.72
N ALA A 102 -34.86 2.52 1.16
CA ALA A 102 -35.28 1.36 1.95
C ALA A 102 -35.26 0.05 1.15
N ASP A 103 -35.44 0.15 -0.16
CA ASP A 103 -35.51 -0.95 -1.13
C ASP A 103 -34.18 -1.21 -1.86
N GLU A 104 -33.12 -0.45 -1.57
CA GLU A 104 -31.80 -0.69 -2.17
C GLU A 104 -31.28 -2.09 -1.75
N PRO A 105 -31.01 -3.01 -2.69
CA PRO A 105 -30.48 -4.32 -2.35
C PRO A 105 -29.01 -4.18 -1.91
N ILE A 106 -28.73 -4.55 -0.67
CA ILE A 106 -27.41 -4.40 -0.04
C ILE A 106 -27.04 -5.61 0.82
N ALA A 107 -25.75 -5.90 0.91
CA ALA A 107 -25.22 -6.94 1.79
C ALA A 107 -23.84 -6.59 2.31
N ALA A 108 -23.48 -7.18 3.45
CA ALA A 108 -22.17 -7.03 4.03
C ALA A 108 -21.62 -8.34 4.60
N THR A 109 -20.29 -8.45 4.63
CA THR A 109 -19.57 -9.38 5.50
C THR A 109 -18.79 -8.60 6.54
N ARG A 110 -18.56 -9.19 7.72
CA ARG A 110 -17.76 -8.59 8.80
C ARG A 110 -16.78 -9.61 9.37
N ALA A 111 -15.53 -9.18 9.54
CA ALA A 111 -14.48 -9.86 10.28
C ALA A 111 -14.05 -8.99 11.46
N LEU A 112 -14.19 -9.49 12.70
CA LEU A 112 -13.90 -8.72 13.92
C LEU A 112 -12.40 -8.59 14.22
N ASN A 113 -11.61 -9.59 13.83
CA ASN A 113 -10.17 -9.66 14.05
C ASN A 113 -9.34 -8.79 13.08
N GLY A 114 -9.99 -7.91 12.33
CA GLY A 114 -9.33 -6.94 11.47
C GLY A 114 -8.38 -6.02 12.25
N THR A 115 -7.28 -5.62 11.63
CA THR A 115 -6.22 -4.85 12.30
C THR A 115 -5.83 -3.62 11.47
N ASP A 116 -5.86 -2.44 12.10
CA ASP A 116 -5.22 -1.23 11.60
C ASP A 116 -3.79 -1.14 12.17
N VAL A 117 -2.83 -0.87 11.29
CA VAL A 117 -1.41 -0.84 11.63
C VAL A 117 -0.84 0.56 11.40
N ASN A 118 -0.32 1.19 12.44
CA ASN A 118 0.49 2.40 12.34
C ASN A 118 1.93 2.03 11.98
N PHE A 119 2.18 1.81 10.69
CA PHE A 119 3.52 1.45 10.18
C PHE A 119 4.59 2.50 10.50
N GLY A 120 4.22 3.77 10.66
CA GLY A 120 5.15 4.82 11.07
C GLY A 120 5.68 4.59 12.48
N GLN A 121 4.79 4.27 13.41
CA GLN A 121 5.17 3.98 14.80
C GLN A 121 5.91 2.65 14.93
N LEU A 122 5.44 1.60 14.24
CA LEU A 122 6.15 0.32 14.19
C LEU A 122 7.58 0.49 13.67
N THR A 123 7.78 1.25 12.59
CA THR A 123 9.10 1.48 12.01
C THR A 123 10.01 2.21 13.01
N ARG A 124 9.51 3.25 13.71
CA ARG A 124 10.30 3.96 14.73
C ARG A 124 10.71 3.02 15.86
N GLN A 125 9.78 2.25 16.42
CA GLN A 125 10.09 1.29 17.48
C GLN A 125 11.11 0.24 17.04
N MET A 126 10.98 -0.29 15.82
CA MET A 126 11.97 -1.23 15.27
C MET A 126 13.36 -0.60 15.13
N LEU A 127 13.44 0.64 14.62
CA LEU A 127 14.72 1.34 14.47
C LEU A 127 15.35 1.69 15.83
N ASP A 128 14.55 2.16 16.79
CA ASP A 128 15.00 2.49 18.14
C ASP A 128 15.52 1.23 18.85
N TYR A 129 14.78 0.12 18.76
CA TYR A 129 15.22 -1.17 19.29
C TYR A 129 16.51 -1.65 18.64
N LEU A 130 16.63 -1.57 17.30
CA LEU A 130 17.86 -1.96 16.58
C LEU A 130 19.05 -1.08 16.98
N ALA A 131 18.84 0.21 17.21
CA ALA A 131 19.90 1.13 17.63
C ALA A 131 20.50 0.76 19.00
N THR A 132 19.79 -0.01 19.84
CA THR A 132 20.33 -0.52 21.12
C THR A 132 21.24 -1.74 20.95
N LYS A 133 21.32 -2.34 19.76
CA LYS A 133 22.00 -3.63 19.58
C LYS A 133 23.48 -3.45 19.25
N PRO A 134 24.37 -4.30 19.82
CA PRO A 134 25.77 -4.31 19.47
C PRO A 134 25.98 -4.51 17.96
N GLY A 135 26.90 -3.74 17.37
CA GLY A 135 27.21 -3.82 15.94
C GLY A 135 26.24 -3.09 15.01
N VAL A 136 25.19 -2.45 15.55
CA VAL A 136 24.27 -1.62 14.76
C VAL A 136 24.64 -0.16 14.91
N LYS A 137 24.80 0.54 13.78
CA LYS A 137 24.97 1.99 13.73
C LYS A 137 23.84 2.60 12.91
N MET A 138 22.97 3.35 13.57
CA MET A 138 21.95 4.15 12.89
C MET A 138 22.48 5.56 12.60
N SER A 139 22.20 6.08 11.41
CA SER A 139 22.55 7.45 11.03
C SER A 139 21.41 8.08 10.24
N TYR A 140 20.93 9.22 10.71
CA TYR A 140 19.87 10.02 10.07
C TYR A 140 20.47 11.24 9.37
N LEU A 141 19.64 11.92 8.57
CA LEU A 141 20.07 13.08 7.79
C LEU A 141 21.26 12.76 6.87
N GLN A 142 21.36 11.50 6.44
CA GLN A 142 22.41 10.98 5.57
C GLN A 142 21.79 10.61 4.22
N LYS A 143 22.29 11.19 3.15
CA LYS A 143 21.88 10.87 1.77
C LYS A 143 23.01 10.15 1.06
N VAL A 144 22.73 8.95 0.55
CA VAL A 144 23.65 8.26 -0.36
C VAL A 144 23.69 9.01 -1.69
N THR A 145 24.89 9.40 -2.13
CA THR A 145 25.13 10.16 -3.36
C THR A 145 25.95 9.41 -4.40
N GLY A 146 26.68 8.38 -3.97
CA GLY A 146 27.55 7.55 -4.79
C GLY A 146 27.51 6.11 -4.31
N LEU A 147 27.55 5.18 -5.26
CA LEU A 147 27.55 3.75 -4.98
C LEU A 147 28.37 3.06 -6.06
N GLU A 148 29.61 2.74 -5.71
CA GLU A 148 30.60 2.20 -6.65
C GLU A 148 31.16 0.88 -6.14
N ARG A 149 31.59 0.02 -7.06
CA ARG A 149 32.17 -1.27 -6.70
C ARG A 149 33.61 -1.07 -6.24
N ASN A 150 33.96 -1.61 -5.07
CA ASN A 150 35.32 -1.55 -4.52
C ASN A 150 35.80 -2.97 -4.18
N GLY A 151 36.63 -3.54 -5.07
CA GLY A 151 37.10 -4.92 -4.95
C GLY A 151 35.95 -5.94 -4.91
N LYS A 152 35.77 -6.61 -3.76
CA LYS A 152 34.69 -7.58 -3.53
C LYS A 152 33.41 -6.98 -2.92
N GLY A 153 33.39 -5.68 -2.64
CA GLY A 153 32.27 -5.00 -2.01
C GLY A 153 31.93 -3.69 -2.68
N TRP A 154 31.52 -2.72 -1.88
CA TRP A 154 30.95 -1.45 -2.32
C TRP A 154 31.56 -0.30 -1.53
N ARG A 155 31.84 0.79 -2.24
CA ARG A 155 32.07 2.10 -1.66
C ARG A 155 30.79 2.91 -1.74
N VAL A 156 30.30 3.33 -0.59
CA VAL A 156 29.07 4.12 -0.45
C VAL A 156 29.47 5.54 -0.07
N GLU A 157 29.22 6.50 -0.96
CA GLU A 157 29.39 7.92 -0.65
C GLU A 157 28.12 8.45 0.02
N VAL A 158 28.31 9.10 1.16
CA VAL A 158 27.23 9.60 1.98
C VAL A 158 27.45 11.09 2.26
N LYS A 159 26.43 11.88 1.96
CA LYS A 159 26.37 13.31 2.29
C LYS A 159 25.43 13.56 3.47
N ASN A 160 25.92 14.25 4.49
CA ASN A 160 25.09 14.77 5.57
C ASN A 160 24.25 15.95 5.05
N THR A 161 22.93 15.85 5.16
CA THR A 161 22.00 16.87 4.66
C THR A 161 21.87 18.08 5.58
N GLN A 162 22.41 18.02 6.80
CA GLN A 162 22.36 19.11 7.77
C GLN A 162 23.55 20.08 7.61
N ASP A 163 24.77 19.57 7.51
CA ASP A 163 26.00 20.38 7.45
C ASP A 163 26.71 20.32 6.07
N GLY A 164 26.25 19.43 5.17
CA GLY A 164 26.82 19.27 3.84
C GLY A 164 28.10 18.44 3.76
N SER A 165 28.63 17.96 4.90
CA SER A 165 29.81 17.11 4.93
C SER A 165 29.59 15.77 4.21
N SER A 166 30.67 15.19 3.70
CA SER A 166 30.64 13.90 3.01
C SER A 166 31.61 12.90 3.63
N ARG A 167 31.27 11.61 3.54
CA ARG A 167 32.15 10.50 3.92
C ARG A 167 31.93 9.30 3.03
N GLU A 168 32.90 8.40 3.03
CA GLU A 168 32.82 7.11 2.36
C GLU A 168 32.65 5.98 3.38
N ILE A 169 31.91 4.95 3.00
CA ILE A 169 31.73 3.73 3.78
C ILE A 169 32.03 2.55 2.86
N ASP A 170 33.01 1.73 3.22
CA ASP A 170 33.23 0.44 2.57
C ASP A 170 32.30 -0.62 3.18
N ALA A 171 31.59 -1.35 2.33
CA ALA A 171 30.62 -2.37 2.73
C ALA A 171 30.78 -3.63 1.87
N GLY A 172 30.85 -4.81 2.52
CA GLY A 172 30.85 -6.08 1.80
C GLY A 172 29.49 -6.42 1.17
N PHE A 173 28.40 -5.91 1.77
CA PHE A 173 27.03 -6.09 1.30
C PHE A 173 26.23 -4.80 1.42
N VAL A 174 25.38 -4.51 0.44
CA VAL A 174 24.48 -3.35 0.44
C VAL A 174 23.03 -3.78 0.19
N PHE A 175 22.11 -3.35 1.05
CA PHE A 175 20.66 -3.53 0.84
C PHE A 175 19.98 -2.19 0.56
N LEU A 176 19.39 -2.03 -0.63
CA LEU A 176 18.69 -0.82 -1.06
C LEU A 176 17.20 -0.90 -0.68
N GLY A 177 16.88 -0.57 0.57
CA GLY A 177 15.52 -0.44 1.12
C GLY A 177 14.96 0.98 1.09
N ALA A 178 15.29 1.77 0.07
CA ALA A 178 15.07 3.23 0.04
C ALA A 178 13.71 3.66 -0.57
N GLY A 179 12.69 2.80 -0.54
CA GLY A 179 11.41 3.06 -1.20
C GLY A 179 11.59 3.39 -2.69
N GLY A 180 10.93 4.43 -3.19
CA GLY A 180 11.09 4.86 -4.59
C GLY A 180 12.52 5.23 -4.99
N ALA A 181 13.36 5.64 -4.03
CA ALA A 181 14.77 5.96 -4.28
C ALA A 181 15.66 4.71 -4.42
N ALA A 182 15.13 3.50 -4.18
CA ALA A 182 15.88 2.27 -4.45
C ALA A 182 16.20 2.12 -5.95
N LEU A 183 15.33 2.58 -6.84
CA LEU A 183 15.57 2.54 -8.29
C LEU A 183 16.81 3.35 -8.72
N PRO A 184 16.92 4.67 -8.44
CA PRO A 184 18.10 5.42 -8.84
C PRO A 184 19.38 4.91 -8.17
N LEU A 185 19.32 4.39 -6.94
CA LEU A 185 20.48 3.76 -6.28
C LEU A 185 20.90 2.45 -6.97
N LEU A 186 19.93 1.62 -7.35
CA LEU A 186 20.19 0.41 -8.15
C LEU A 186 20.82 0.78 -9.49
N GLN A 187 20.28 1.79 -10.17
CA GLN A 187 20.83 2.24 -11.43
C GLN A 187 22.24 2.85 -11.26
N MET A 188 22.53 3.50 -10.12
CA MET A 188 23.85 4.02 -9.78
C MET A 188 24.87 2.91 -9.55
N SER A 189 24.45 1.79 -8.95
CA SER A 189 25.32 0.61 -8.72
C SER A 189 25.91 0.01 -10.00
N GLY A 190 25.25 0.21 -11.14
CA GLY A 190 25.72 -0.26 -12.45
C GLY A 190 25.63 -1.77 -12.69
N ILE A 191 25.07 -2.56 -11.75
CA ILE A 191 24.95 -4.01 -11.93
C ILE A 191 24.10 -4.38 -13.15
N GLU A 192 24.41 -5.51 -13.78
CA GLU A 192 23.73 -5.96 -15.00
C GLU A 192 22.24 -6.25 -14.76
N GLU A 193 21.89 -6.81 -13.61
CA GLU A 193 20.53 -7.17 -13.22
C GLU A 193 19.64 -5.95 -13.00
N GLY A 194 20.23 -4.77 -12.74
CA GLY A 194 19.53 -3.50 -12.61
C GLY A 194 19.23 -2.82 -13.95
N GLN A 195 19.77 -3.34 -15.06
CA GLN A 195 19.60 -2.72 -16.38
C GLN A 195 18.18 -2.91 -16.93
N GLY A 196 17.67 -1.86 -17.56
CA GLY A 196 16.34 -1.86 -18.17
C GLY A 196 15.17 -1.62 -17.21
N TYR A 197 15.45 -1.42 -15.91
CA TYR A 197 14.45 -0.98 -14.95
C TYR A 197 14.16 0.51 -15.06
N GLY A 198 12.88 0.83 -15.21
CA GLY A 198 12.32 2.18 -15.16
C GLY A 198 11.32 2.33 -14.01
N GLY A 199 10.91 3.57 -13.76
CA GLY A 199 9.97 3.90 -12.70
C GLY A 199 8.87 4.81 -13.22
N PHE A 200 7.64 4.57 -12.77
CA PHE A 200 6.51 5.46 -12.98
C PHE A 200 5.93 5.86 -11.61
N PRO A 201 6.24 7.07 -11.12
CA PRO A 201 5.75 7.53 -9.83
C PRO A 201 4.26 7.84 -9.88
N VAL A 202 3.54 7.38 -8.86
CA VAL A 202 2.12 7.65 -8.63
C VAL A 202 1.98 8.14 -7.20
N SER A 203 1.22 9.23 -7.01
CA SER A 203 0.84 9.69 -5.68
C SER A 203 -0.54 9.16 -5.32
N GLY A 204 -0.75 8.88 -4.03
CA GLY A 204 -2.09 8.59 -3.51
C GLY A 204 -2.70 9.84 -2.87
N GLN A 205 -4.02 9.94 -2.88
CA GLN A 205 -4.76 10.96 -2.13
C GLN A 205 -5.94 10.32 -1.41
N TRP A 206 -6.34 10.92 -0.29
CA TRP A 206 -7.48 10.48 0.52
C TRP A 206 -8.33 11.68 0.88
N LEU A 207 -9.65 11.52 0.91
CA LEU A 207 -10.48 12.40 1.70
C LEU A 207 -10.30 12.04 3.17
N ARG A 208 -10.04 13.03 4.02
CA ARG A 208 -9.85 12.87 5.45
C ARG A 208 -10.90 13.67 6.21
N CYS A 209 -11.54 13.01 7.17
CA CYS A 209 -12.40 13.61 8.17
C CYS A 209 -11.80 13.40 9.56
N ASP A 210 -11.69 14.49 10.32
CA ASP A 210 -11.24 14.48 11.72
C ASP A 210 -12.31 15.01 12.68
N ASN A 211 -13.54 15.26 12.20
CA ASN A 211 -14.64 15.71 13.05
C ASN A 211 -14.98 14.62 14.09
N PRO A 212 -14.77 14.86 15.40
CA PRO A 212 -14.96 13.85 16.43
C PRO A 212 -16.39 13.28 16.47
N GLU A 213 -17.40 14.08 16.17
CA GLU A 213 -18.80 13.64 16.17
C GLU A 213 -19.05 12.57 15.11
N ILE A 214 -18.40 12.69 13.95
CA ILE A 214 -18.51 11.72 12.85
C ILE A 214 -17.57 10.54 13.08
N VAL A 215 -16.31 10.80 13.42
CA VAL A 215 -15.28 9.78 13.60
C VAL A 215 -15.67 8.78 14.69
N ASN A 216 -16.26 9.24 15.81
CA ASN A 216 -16.65 8.36 16.91
C ASN A 216 -17.82 7.42 16.58
N GLN A 217 -18.59 7.70 15.53
CA GLN A 217 -19.66 6.82 15.08
C GLN A 217 -19.14 5.61 14.31
N HIS A 218 -17.93 5.66 13.74
CA HIS A 218 -17.45 4.63 12.82
C HIS A 218 -16.17 3.96 13.33
N GLN A 219 -16.25 2.64 13.54
CA GLN A 219 -15.14 1.80 14.00
C GLN A 219 -15.00 0.59 13.08
N ALA A 220 -14.71 0.85 11.80
CA ALA A 220 -14.58 -0.17 10.76
C ALA A 220 -13.67 0.28 9.63
N LYS A 221 -13.21 -0.69 8.84
CA LYS A 221 -12.73 -0.48 7.47
C LYS A 221 -13.72 -1.15 6.53
N VAL A 222 -14.38 -0.37 5.69
CA VAL A 222 -15.43 -0.88 4.81
C VAL A 222 -14.97 -0.77 3.37
N TYR A 223 -14.79 -1.93 2.74
CA TYR A 223 -14.37 -2.08 1.35
C TYR A 223 -15.57 -2.37 0.46
N SER A 224 -15.70 -1.68 -0.66
CA SER A 224 -16.65 -2.07 -1.70
C SER A 224 -16.00 -2.93 -2.78
N LEU A 225 -16.81 -3.43 -3.72
CA LEU A 225 -16.29 -3.94 -4.98
C LEU A 225 -15.78 -2.79 -5.87
N ALA A 226 -14.80 -3.12 -6.71
CA ALA A 226 -14.30 -2.22 -7.74
C ALA A 226 -15.41 -1.89 -8.73
N ALA A 227 -15.49 -0.64 -9.19
CA ALA A 227 -16.25 -0.32 -10.38
C ALA A 227 -15.67 -1.07 -11.59
N VAL A 228 -16.51 -1.43 -12.57
CA VAL A 228 -16.08 -2.11 -13.80
C VAL A 228 -15.00 -1.28 -14.49
N GLY A 229 -13.84 -1.88 -14.77
CA GLY A 229 -12.70 -1.24 -15.44
C GLY A 229 -11.74 -0.47 -14.52
N ALA A 230 -12.00 -0.36 -13.21
CA ALA A 230 -11.05 0.24 -12.27
C ALA A 230 -9.85 -0.71 -12.02
N PRO A 231 -8.60 -0.21 -11.99
CA PRO A 231 -7.45 -1.02 -11.63
C PRO A 231 -7.64 -1.72 -10.26
N PRO A 232 -7.13 -2.94 -10.09
CA PRO A 232 -7.29 -3.73 -8.86
C PRO A 232 -6.95 -3.00 -7.54
N MET A 233 -6.06 -2.01 -7.58
CA MET A 233 -5.54 -1.30 -6.40
C MET A 233 -6.29 0.00 -6.07
N SER A 234 -7.36 0.32 -6.79
CA SER A 234 -7.97 1.66 -6.79
C SER A 234 -9.41 1.69 -6.27
N VAL A 235 -9.82 0.65 -5.54
CA VAL A 235 -11.20 0.57 -5.04
C VAL A 235 -11.34 1.47 -3.82
N PRO A 236 -12.24 2.48 -3.86
CA PRO A 236 -12.45 3.32 -2.71
C PRO A 236 -12.98 2.53 -1.52
N HIS A 237 -12.52 2.88 -0.33
CA HIS A 237 -12.98 2.30 0.92
C HIS A 237 -13.00 3.38 2.01
N LEU A 238 -13.90 3.21 2.99
CA LEU A 238 -14.03 4.10 4.14
C LEU A 238 -13.37 3.43 5.34
N ASP A 239 -12.29 4.04 5.82
CA ASP A 239 -11.43 3.47 6.84
C ASP A 239 -11.39 4.32 8.10
N THR A 240 -11.61 3.68 9.24
CA THR A 240 -11.08 4.15 10.51
C THR A 240 -9.56 3.97 10.52
N ARG A 241 -8.83 5.04 10.82
CA ARG A 241 -7.38 5.04 11.02
C ARG A 241 -7.04 5.57 12.39
N VAL A 242 -6.13 4.89 13.08
CA VAL A 242 -5.63 5.31 14.39
C VAL A 242 -4.14 5.62 14.26
N VAL A 243 -3.79 6.89 14.39
CA VAL A 243 -2.39 7.35 14.31
C VAL A 243 -2.11 8.21 15.53
N ASP A 244 -1.06 7.85 16.26
CA ASP A 244 -0.62 8.56 17.47
C ASP A 244 -1.77 8.80 18.47
N GLY A 245 -2.61 7.77 18.67
CA GLY A 245 -3.78 7.79 19.56
C GLY A 245 -5.00 8.56 19.03
N LYS A 246 -4.90 9.19 17.86
CA LYS A 246 -5.99 9.98 17.25
C LYS A 246 -6.69 9.18 16.16
N LYS A 247 -8.02 9.14 16.22
CA LYS A 247 -8.86 8.53 15.19
C LYS A 247 -9.17 9.53 14.08
N SER A 248 -9.16 9.04 12.85
CA SER A 248 -9.58 9.76 11.65
C SER A 248 -10.33 8.83 10.72
N LEU A 249 -11.20 9.37 9.87
CA LEU A 249 -11.78 8.63 8.75
C LEU A 249 -11.07 9.00 7.46
N LEU A 250 -10.65 7.99 6.70
CA LEU A 250 -10.07 8.17 5.37
C LEU A 250 -10.98 7.51 4.33
N PHE A 251 -11.20 8.20 3.22
CA PHE A 251 -11.90 7.66 2.05
C PHE A 251 -11.07 7.80 0.78
N GLY A 252 -10.96 6.73 0.01
CA GLY A 252 -10.09 6.64 -1.16
C GLY A 252 -9.55 5.21 -1.33
N PRO A 253 -8.45 5.00 -2.09
CA PRO A 253 -7.53 6.02 -2.58
C PRO A 253 -8.02 6.67 -3.89
N TYR A 254 -7.65 7.93 -4.07
CA TYR A 254 -7.68 8.62 -5.36
C TYR A 254 -6.27 8.68 -5.94
N ALA A 255 -6.14 8.56 -7.26
CA ALA A 255 -4.84 8.70 -7.89
C ALA A 255 -4.45 10.17 -8.04
N GLY A 256 -3.23 10.49 -7.67
CA GLY A 256 -2.57 11.75 -7.97
C GLY A 256 -1.35 11.55 -8.88
N PHE A 257 -0.83 12.67 -9.39
CA PHE A 257 0.37 12.68 -10.21
C PHE A 257 1.54 13.34 -9.46
N THR A 258 2.74 12.82 -9.65
CA THR A 258 3.98 13.42 -9.18
C THR A 258 5.13 12.97 -10.08
N THR A 259 6.24 13.69 -10.08
CA THR A 259 7.52 13.23 -10.65
C THR A 259 8.52 12.80 -9.59
N LYS A 260 8.17 12.96 -8.30
CA LYS A 260 9.03 12.64 -7.15
C LYS A 260 8.96 11.16 -6.81
N PHE A 261 10.10 10.59 -6.42
CA PHE A 261 10.17 9.18 -5.98
C PHE A 261 10.02 9.04 -4.46
N LEU A 262 10.26 10.11 -3.70
CA LEU A 262 10.08 10.17 -2.25
C LEU A 262 9.14 11.32 -1.85
N LYS A 263 8.56 11.25 -0.64
CA LYS A 263 7.71 12.33 -0.08
C LYS A 263 8.42 13.70 -0.10
N TYR A 264 9.69 13.71 0.31
CA TYR A 264 10.57 14.88 0.27
C TYR A 264 11.64 14.75 -0.85
N GLY A 265 11.25 14.18 -2.00
CA GLY A 265 12.12 13.96 -3.17
C GLY A 265 12.18 15.14 -4.15
N SER A 266 12.95 14.96 -5.22
CA SER A 266 13.16 16.00 -6.25
C SER A 266 12.12 15.88 -7.37
N PRO A 267 11.59 16.99 -7.91
CA PRO A 267 10.82 16.96 -9.15
C PRO A 267 11.59 16.38 -10.35
N LEU A 268 12.92 16.32 -10.25
CA LEU A 268 13.82 15.74 -11.25
C LEU A 268 13.98 14.22 -11.10
N ASP A 269 13.41 13.58 -10.08
CA ASP A 269 13.61 12.13 -9.84
C ASP A 269 13.21 11.29 -11.06
N LEU A 270 12.02 11.52 -11.63
CA LEU A 270 11.57 10.81 -12.84
C LEU A 270 12.46 11.11 -14.07
N PRO A 271 12.67 12.37 -14.48
CA PRO A 271 13.57 12.68 -15.60
C PRO A 271 14.97 12.05 -15.49
N MET A 272 15.57 12.13 -14.30
CA MET A 272 16.92 11.62 -14.04
C MET A 272 16.98 10.09 -13.98
N SER A 273 15.83 9.42 -13.79
CA SER A 273 15.75 7.95 -13.82
C SER A 273 15.73 7.36 -15.24
N ILE A 274 15.51 8.20 -16.26
CA ILE A 274 15.45 7.77 -17.66
C ILE A 274 16.87 7.54 -18.17
N ARG A 275 17.12 6.34 -18.69
CA ARG A 275 18.41 5.90 -19.23
C ARG A 275 18.20 5.24 -20.60
N PRO A 276 19.22 5.21 -21.47
CA PRO A 276 19.12 4.50 -22.76
C PRO A 276 18.62 3.06 -22.63
N GLY A 277 19.05 2.36 -21.56
CA GLY A 277 18.66 0.97 -21.29
C GLY A 277 17.19 0.76 -20.90
N ASN A 278 16.51 1.76 -20.34
CA ASN A 278 15.10 1.65 -19.89
C ASN A 278 14.11 2.44 -20.74
N LEU A 279 14.58 3.27 -21.69
CA LEU A 279 13.72 4.07 -22.54
C LEU A 279 12.74 3.23 -23.38
N LYS A 280 13.23 2.15 -24.02
CA LYS A 280 12.38 1.23 -24.80
C LYS A 280 11.31 0.56 -23.93
N PRO A 281 11.64 -0.03 -22.75
CA PRO A 281 10.64 -0.51 -21.81
C PRO A 281 9.59 0.54 -21.39
N MET A 282 10.01 1.77 -21.08
CA MET A 282 9.10 2.84 -20.68
C MET A 282 8.13 3.23 -21.81
N LEU A 283 8.62 3.37 -23.05
CA LEU A 283 7.79 3.66 -24.21
C LEU A 283 6.81 2.51 -24.53
N ALA A 284 7.25 1.25 -24.39
CA ALA A 284 6.37 0.09 -24.56
C ALA A 284 5.22 0.10 -23.55
N VAL A 285 5.51 0.38 -22.26
CA VAL A 285 4.47 0.52 -21.24
C VAL A 285 3.52 1.65 -21.55
N ALA A 286 4.03 2.81 -21.98
CA ALA A 286 3.21 3.95 -22.35
C ALA A 286 2.24 3.61 -23.50
N ARG A 287 2.67 2.79 -24.47
CA ARG A 287 1.79 2.31 -25.55
C ARG A 287 0.79 1.25 -25.07
N ASP A 288 1.23 0.29 -24.25
CA ASP A 288 0.46 -0.93 -23.97
C ASP A 288 -0.47 -0.82 -22.75
N ASN A 289 -0.34 0.23 -21.94
CA ASN A 289 -1.13 0.41 -20.70
C ASN A 289 -2.06 1.63 -20.77
N MET A 290 -2.66 1.86 -21.94
CA MET A 290 -3.53 3.02 -22.18
C MET A 290 -4.75 3.08 -21.25
N ASP A 291 -5.30 1.94 -20.83
CA ASP A 291 -6.41 1.93 -19.87
C ASP A 291 -6.01 2.46 -18.50
N LEU A 292 -4.83 2.06 -18.01
CA LEU A 292 -4.30 2.58 -16.75
C LEU A 292 -3.98 4.07 -16.87
N THR A 293 -3.34 4.49 -17.96
CA THR A 293 -3.03 5.90 -18.22
C THR A 293 -4.31 6.73 -18.27
N ARG A 294 -5.34 6.27 -18.99
CA ARG A 294 -6.65 6.94 -19.06
C ARG A 294 -7.31 7.03 -17.69
N TYR A 295 -7.25 5.95 -16.90
CA TYR A 295 -7.76 5.92 -15.54
C TYR A 295 -7.04 6.96 -14.65
N LEU A 296 -5.71 6.98 -14.65
CA LEU A 296 -4.93 7.93 -13.87
C LEU A 296 -5.21 9.38 -14.28
N ILE A 297 -5.32 9.67 -15.59
CA ILE A 297 -5.69 11.01 -16.08
C ILE A 297 -7.09 11.39 -15.57
N LYS A 298 -8.06 10.46 -15.61
CA LYS A 298 -9.41 10.71 -15.11
C LYS A 298 -9.40 11.04 -13.61
N GLU A 299 -8.71 10.23 -12.81
CA GLU A 299 -8.60 10.41 -11.35
C GLU A 299 -7.93 11.74 -10.98
N VAL A 300 -6.82 12.08 -11.65
CA VAL A 300 -6.09 13.33 -11.41
C VAL A 300 -6.96 14.56 -11.75
N ARG A 301 -7.88 14.42 -12.72
CA ARG A 301 -8.81 15.49 -13.13
C ARG A 301 -10.06 15.58 -12.25
N GLN A 302 -10.30 14.64 -11.34
CA GLN A 302 -11.46 14.72 -10.45
C GLN A 302 -11.41 16.00 -9.62
N SER A 303 -12.54 16.66 -9.48
CA SER A 303 -12.74 17.78 -8.57
C SER A 303 -12.98 17.27 -7.14
N MET A 304 -12.95 18.17 -6.15
CA MET A 304 -13.38 17.81 -4.78
C MET A 304 -14.85 17.33 -4.75
N ALA A 305 -15.71 17.94 -5.58
CA ALA A 305 -17.12 17.56 -5.68
C ALA A 305 -17.29 16.12 -6.19
N ASP A 306 -16.55 15.71 -7.22
CA ASP A 306 -16.59 14.33 -7.75
C ASP A 306 -16.16 13.29 -6.70
N ARG A 307 -15.13 13.64 -5.92
CA ARG A 307 -14.64 12.79 -4.82
C ARG A 307 -15.69 12.64 -3.72
N LEU A 308 -16.30 13.75 -3.32
CA LEU A 308 -17.38 13.76 -2.32
C LEU A 308 -18.61 13.00 -2.81
N GLU A 309 -18.96 13.09 -4.09
CA GLU A 309 -20.06 12.32 -4.67
C GLU A 309 -19.80 10.81 -4.59
N THR A 310 -18.57 10.40 -4.85
CA THR A 310 -18.16 8.99 -4.66
C THR A 310 -18.27 8.57 -3.20
N LEU A 311 -17.87 9.45 -2.27
CA LEU A 311 -18.01 9.21 -0.82
C LEU A 311 -19.48 9.16 -0.38
N ARG A 312 -20.40 9.90 -0.99
CA ARG A 312 -21.85 9.78 -0.69
C ARG A 312 -22.36 8.36 -0.89
N GLY A 313 -21.76 7.62 -1.82
CA GLY A 313 -22.03 6.20 -2.02
C GLY A 313 -21.75 5.34 -0.77
N PHE A 314 -20.85 5.79 0.10
CA PHE A 314 -20.54 5.18 1.40
C PHE A 314 -21.24 5.89 2.55
N TYR A 315 -21.18 7.21 2.64
CA TYR A 315 -21.77 8.03 3.69
C TYR A 315 -22.79 9.02 3.09
N PRO A 316 -24.06 8.62 2.92
CA PRO A 316 -25.06 9.43 2.20
C PRO A 316 -25.28 10.82 2.79
N GLN A 317 -25.18 10.94 4.12
CA GLN A 317 -25.42 12.17 4.87
C GLN A 317 -24.16 13.01 5.12
N LEU A 318 -23.05 12.74 4.40
CA LEU A 318 -21.84 13.53 4.56
C LEU A 318 -22.10 15.03 4.35
N LYS A 319 -21.38 15.86 5.09
CA LYS A 319 -21.28 17.30 4.85
C LYS A 319 -19.91 17.61 4.28
N ALA A 320 -19.86 18.37 3.19
CA ALA A 320 -18.60 18.63 2.47
C ALA A 320 -17.52 19.29 3.33
N GLU A 321 -17.92 20.17 4.26
CA GLU A 321 -17.03 20.92 5.17
C GLU A 321 -16.21 20.05 6.13
N ASP A 322 -16.68 18.83 6.43
CA ASP A 322 -15.99 17.89 7.32
C ASP A 322 -14.84 17.13 6.64
N TRP A 323 -14.68 17.29 5.32
CA TRP A 323 -13.75 16.50 4.51
C TRP A 323 -12.75 17.39 3.79
N ARG A 324 -11.48 17.00 3.84
CA ARG A 324 -10.40 17.64 3.08
C ARG A 324 -9.57 16.61 2.34
N LEU A 325 -8.91 17.04 1.28
CA LEU A 325 -7.97 16.19 0.57
C LEU A 325 -6.62 16.15 1.31
N GLU A 326 -6.14 14.94 1.59
CA GLU A 326 -4.83 14.65 2.19
C GLU A 326 -3.97 13.90 1.16
N VAL A 327 -2.74 14.36 0.96
CA VAL A 327 -1.79 13.71 0.04
C VAL A 327 -1.07 12.58 0.79
N ALA A 328 -1.17 11.36 0.25
CA ALA A 328 -0.52 10.19 0.79
C ALA A 328 0.97 10.11 0.41
N GLY A 329 1.62 8.99 0.76
CA GLY A 329 2.97 8.67 0.31
C GLY A 329 3.09 8.54 -1.21
N GLN A 330 4.33 8.60 -1.68
CA GLN A 330 4.68 8.36 -3.08
C GLN A 330 4.97 6.89 -3.31
N ARG A 331 4.51 6.36 -4.44
CA ARG A 331 4.81 4.99 -4.86
C ARG A 331 5.37 4.99 -6.27
N VAL A 332 6.52 4.35 -6.46
CA VAL A 332 7.10 4.15 -7.79
C VAL A 332 6.67 2.78 -8.30
N GLN A 333 5.86 2.76 -9.36
CA GLN A 333 5.54 1.53 -10.06
C GLN A 333 6.70 1.17 -10.98
N ILE A 334 7.15 -0.07 -10.88
CA ILE A 334 8.35 -0.53 -11.57
C ILE A 334 7.99 -0.94 -12.99
N ILE A 335 8.82 -0.51 -13.94
CA ILE A 335 8.78 -0.95 -15.33
C ILE A 335 9.99 -1.83 -15.54
N LYS A 336 9.77 -3.07 -15.98
CA LYS A 336 10.87 -3.98 -16.34
C LYS A 336 10.85 -4.33 -17.81
N LYS A 337 12.03 -4.62 -18.34
CA LYS A 337 12.20 -5.11 -19.71
C LYS A 337 11.52 -6.48 -19.86
N ASP A 338 10.75 -6.64 -20.93
CA ASP A 338 10.11 -7.91 -21.26
C ASP A 338 10.52 -8.34 -22.67
N PRO A 339 10.93 -9.61 -22.90
CA PRO A 339 11.36 -10.07 -24.21
C PRO A 339 10.29 -9.98 -25.31
N LYS A 340 9.01 -10.10 -24.94
CA LYS A 340 7.88 -10.13 -25.89
C LYS A 340 7.23 -8.76 -26.05
N LYS A 341 6.96 -8.09 -24.93
CA LYS A 341 6.24 -6.80 -24.88
C LYS A 341 7.17 -5.60 -24.97
N GLY A 342 8.49 -5.79 -24.83
CA GLY A 342 9.47 -4.71 -24.76
C GLY A 342 9.58 -4.08 -23.36
N GLY A 343 8.44 -3.90 -22.67
CA GLY A 343 8.37 -3.49 -21.28
C GLY A 343 7.02 -3.83 -20.64
N VAL A 344 7.01 -4.07 -19.34
CA VAL A 344 5.80 -4.35 -18.56
C VAL A 344 5.80 -3.59 -17.24
N LEU A 345 4.61 -3.14 -16.82
CA LEU A 345 4.40 -2.65 -15.46
C LEU A 345 4.36 -3.83 -14.50
N GLN A 346 5.29 -3.83 -13.56
CA GLN A 346 5.34 -4.79 -12.47
C GLN A 346 4.43 -4.30 -11.35
N PHE A 347 3.41 -5.10 -11.04
CA PHE A 347 2.54 -4.87 -9.88
C PHE A 347 3.04 -5.69 -8.71
N GLY A 348 3.38 -5.02 -7.61
CA GLY A 348 3.89 -5.64 -6.40
C GLY A 348 5.34 -5.23 -6.13
N THR A 349 6.03 -6.05 -5.36
CA THR A 349 7.43 -5.85 -4.98
C THR A 349 8.31 -6.72 -5.86
N GLU A 350 9.46 -6.19 -6.26
CA GLU A 350 10.48 -6.88 -7.05
C GLU A 350 11.80 -6.79 -6.28
N LEU A 351 12.42 -7.93 -6.02
CA LEU A 351 13.78 -8.00 -5.45
C LEU A 351 14.76 -8.19 -6.59
N VAL A 352 15.72 -7.26 -6.73
CA VAL A 352 16.80 -7.35 -7.71
C VAL A 352 18.11 -7.52 -6.96
N SER A 353 18.82 -8.62 -7.19
CA SER A 353 20.11 -8.91 -6.57
C SER A 353 21.19 -9.11 -7.61
N ALA A 354 22.40 -8.64 -7.32
CA ALA A 354 23.56 -8.97 -8.13
C ALA A 354 23.86 -10.47 -8.06
N GLN A 355 24.39 -11.04 -9.15
CA GLN A 355 24.76 -12.46 -9.25
C GLN A 355 25.72 -12.91 -8.13
N ASP A 356 26.59 -12.01 -7.67
CA ASP A 356 27.55 -12.28 -6.60
C ASP A 356 26.96 -12.11 -5.18
N GLY A 357 25.69 -11.71 -5.08
CA GLY A 357 24.99 -11.48 -3.81
C GLY A 357 25.49 -10.26 -3.02
N SER A 358 26.37 -9.42 -3.56
CA SER A 358 26.97 -8.28 -2.84
C SER A 358 26.04 -7.08 -2.70
N ILE A 359 24.98 -7.02 -3.48
CA ILE A 359 23.95 -5.98 -3.39
C ILE A 359 22.57 -6.55 -3.72
N ALA A 360 21.56 -6.09 -3.00
CA ALA A 360 20.16 -6.35 -3.31
C ALA A 360 19.31 -5.07 -3.18
N ALA A 361 18.33 -4.91 -4.06
CA ALA A 361 17.43 -3.76 -4.10
C ALA A 361 15.98 -4.21 -4.03
N LEU A 362 15.23 -3.62 -3.10
CA LEU A 362 13.81 -3.83 -2.96
C LEU A 362 13.08 -2.72 -3.73
N LEU A 363 12.52 -3.08 -4.88
CA LEU A 363 11.78 -2.17 -5.74
C LEU A 363 10.27 -2.42 -5.62
N GLY A 364 9.47 -1.39 -5.88
CA GLY A 364 8.02 -1.55 -6.01
C GLY A 364 7.23 -1.37 -4.71
N ALA A 365 6.15 -2.13 -4.58
CA ALA A 365 4.95 -1.75 -3.85
C ALA A 365 5.08 -1.50 -2.33
N SER A 366 4.15 -0.66 -1.85
CA SER A 366 3.95 -0.27 -0.45
C SER A 366 3.98 -1.44 0.53
N PRO A 367 4.54 -1.26 1.74
CA PRO A 367 4.38 -2.21 2.82
C PRO A 367 2.89 -2.46 3.06
N GLY A 368 2.50 -3.72 3.02
CA GLY A 368 1.19 -4.25 3.35
C GLY A 368 1.38 -5.68 3.84
N ALA A 369 0.29 -6.39 4.10
CA ALA A 369 0.32 -7.77 4.59
C ALA A 369 1.32 -8.70 3.86
N SER A 370 1.50 -8.50 2.56
CA SER A 370 2.32 -9.36 1.71
C SER A 370 3.84 -9.13 1.80
N VAL A 371 4.29 -8.01 2.37
CA VAL A 371 5.69 -7.54 2.30
C VAL A 371 6.16 -6.87 3.58
N THR A 372 5.49 -7.15 4.71
CA THR A 372 5.90 -6.60 6.01
C THR A 372 7.08 -7.40 6.59
N VAL A 373 6.91 -8.72 6.75
CA VAL A 373 7.97 -9.61 7.28
C VAL A 373 8.44 -10.61 6.23
N SER A 374 7.52 -11.19 5.46
CA SER A 374 7.87 -12.06 4.33
C SER A 374 8.26 -11.20 3.12
N ILE A 375 9.51 -11.31 2.66
CA ILE A 375 10.02 -10.65 1.44
C ILE A 375 10.57 -11.71 0.50
#